data_AF-A0A7X8IQS6-F1
#
_entry.id   AF-A0A7X8IQS6-F1
#
_cell.length_a   1.000
_cell.length_b   1.000
_cell.length_c   1.000
_cell.angle_alpha   90.00
_cell.angle_beta   90.00
_cell.angle_gamma   90.00
#
_symmetry.space_group_name_H-M   'P 1'
#
loop_
_entity.id
_entity.type
_entity.pdbx_description
1 polymer ?
#
loop_
_entity_poly.entity_id
_entity_poly.type
_entity_poly.pdbx_seq_one_letter_code
_entity_poly.pdbx_strand_id
1 'polypeptide(L)'
;MEGFVLLLRLRPNGGAAKDSNGNNGYSNKKASEGGTVKPRWCAVQIPYPSVMVENPNKYYAHLLMVDHAGYVSETSAITQYLYHHHVLGEKYPDVAELLECISLVEMKHLELLAEAILKLGGKPKFGTETNRGFDWWKGDYIYYGQDICDMLAADIQGEVDAIAQYQKHIELIQDEYVRFLIGRIIKDEKEHIKLITEKLNKYCRKKPT
;
A
#
# COMPACT_ATOMS: atom_id res chain seq x y z
N MET A 1 -26.68 -1.98 -13.97
CA MET A 1 -25.26 -1.66 -14.16
C MET A 1 -25.06 -0.21 -13.72
N GLU A 2 -24.91 -0.01 -12.43
CA GLU A 2 -24.57 1.29 -11.85
C GLU A 2 -23.04 1.30 -11.67
N GLY A 3 -22.37 1.99 -12.58
CA GLY A 3 -20.91 2.05 -12.67
C GLY A 3 -20.33 2.92 -11.55
N PHE A 4 -19.32 2.35 -10.91
CA PHE A 4 -18.36 2.98 -10.01
C PHE A 4 -17.86 4.33 -10.58
N VAL A 5 -18.21 5.44 -9.94
CA VAL A 5 -17.54 6.73 -10.17
C VAL A 5 -16.43 6.87 -9.14
N LEU A 6 -15.26 6.35 -9.46
CA LEU A 6 -14.02 6.67 -8.74
C LEU A 6 -13.62 8.09 -9.13
N LEU A 7 -14.02 9.08 -8.31
CA LEU A 7 -13.74 10.49 -8.53
C LEU A 7 -12.29 10.80 -8.13
N LEU A 8 -11.33 10.32 -8.92
CA LEU A 8 -9.99 10.89 -8.96
C LEU A 8 -10.14 12.33 -9.49
N ARG A 9 -10.06 13.32 -8.58
CA ARG A 9 -9.88 14.73 -8.97
C ARG A 9 -8.51 14.90 -9.60
N LEU A 10 -8.40 14.60 -10.89
CA LEU A 10 -7.34 15.12 -11.73
C LEU A 10 -7.50 16.65 -11.76
N ARG A 11 -6.61 17.38 -11.09
CA ARG A 11 -6.47 18.82 -11.36
C ARG A 11 -5.95 18.95 -12.79
N PRO A 12 -6.59 19.75 -13.66
CA PRO A 12 -6.00 20.08 -14.95
C PRO A 12 -4.74 20.92 -14.73
N ASN A 13 -3.74 20.65 -15.58
CA ASN A 13 -2.45 21.33 -15.65
C ASN A 13 -2.55 22.86 -15.53
N GLY A 14 -1.60 23.42 -14.77
CA GLY A 14 -1.38 24.85 -14.66
C GLY A 14 -1.05 25.47 -16.02
N GLY A 15 -2.01 26.22 -16.56
CA GLY A 15 -1.78 27.37 -17.41
C GLY A 15 -2.14 28.62 -16.60
N ALA A 16 -1.17 29.47 -16.32
CA ALA A 16 -1.39 30.72 -15.60
C ALA A 16 -2.16 31.72 -16.47
N ALA A 17 -3.38 32.08 -16.07
CA ALA A 17 -4.04 33.31 -16.49
C ALA A 17 -4.10 34.25 -15.29
N LYS A 18 -3.38 35.38 -15.35
CA LYS A 18 -3.47 36.47 -14.37
C LYS A 18 -4.72 37.28 -14.68
N ASP A 19 -5.55 37.56 -13.69
CA ASP A 19 -6.64 38.53 -13.83
C ASP A 19 -6.16 39.96 -13.52
N SER A 20 -6.85 40.93 -14.08
CA SER A 20 -6.42 42.33 -14.25
C SER A 20 -6.58 43.20 -13.00
N ASN A 21 -6.49 42.63 -11.79
CA ASN A 21 -6.62 43.41 -10.55
C ASN A 21 -5.64 43.05 -9.44
N GLY A 22 -4.60 42.23 -9.72
CA GLY A 22 -3.40 42.14 -8.90
C GLY A 22 -3.60 41.76 -7.42
N ASN A 23 -4.75 41.18 -7.06
CA ASN A 23 -5.05 40.84 -5.67
C ASN A 23 -4.98 39.33 -5.48
N ASN A 24 -4.00 38.90 -4.70
CA ASN A 24 -3.74 37.49 -4.43
C ASN A 24 -4.78 37.00 -3.40
N GLY A 25 -5.98 36.66 -3.88
CA GLY A 25 -7.10 36.16 -3.10
C GLY A 25 -6.89 34.74 -2.55
N TYR A 26 -5.73 34.46 -1.93
CA TYR A 26 -5.57 33.29 -1.07
C TYR A 26 -6.24 33.59 0.27
N SER A 27 -7.57 33.44 0.31
CA SER A 27 -8.26 33.28 1.58
C SER A 27 -7.80 31.96 2.20
N ASN A 28 -6.99 32.11 3.24
CA ASN A 28 -6.41 31.05 4.05
C ASN A 28 -7.55 30.29 4.75
N LYS A 29 -8.13 29.28 4.09
CA LYS A 29 -9.01 28.32 4.75
C LYS A 29 -8.12 27.50 5.69
N LYS A 30 -8.22 27.83 6.98
CA LYS A 30 -7.69 27.02 8.08
C LYS A 30 -7.88 25.54 7.77
N ALA A 31 -6.78 24.79 7.76
CA ALA A 31 -6.83 23.34 7.85
C ALA A 31 -7.72 22.99 9.05
N SER A 32 -8.86 22.38 8.78
CA SER A 32 -9.77 21.91 9.83
C SER A 32 -9.03 20.86 10.65
N GLU A 33 -9.01 21.08 11.95
CA GLU A 33 -8.48 20.24 13.01
C GLU A 33 -8.86 18.75 12.83
N GLY A 34 -7.83 17.89 12.76
CA GLY A 34 -7.66 16.77 13.70
C GLY A 34 -8.75 15.69 13.83
N GLY A 35 -9.54 15.39 12.79
CA GLY A 35 -10.37 14.19 12.79
C GLY A 35 -9.52 12.94 12.52
N THR A 36 -9.31 12.08 13.52
CA THR A 36 -8.71 10.75 13.31
C THR A 36 -9.60 9.95 12.36
N VAL A 37 -9.21 9.86 11.09
CA VAL A 37 -9.90 9.02 10.10
C VAL A 37 -9.79 7.58 10.59
N LYS A 38 -10.94 6.94 10.84
CA LYS A 38 -11.00 5.54 11.27
C LYS A 38 -10.35 4.65 10.19
N PRO A 39 -9.51 3.66 10.56
CA PRO A 39 -8.98 2.68 9.61
C PRO A 39 -10.09 1.96 8.85
N ARG A 40 -9.77 1.49 7.63
CA ARG A 40 -10.71 0.69 6.82
C ARG A 40 -11.08 -0.61 7.54
N TRP A 41 -12.22 -1.19 7.18
CA TRP A 41 -12.70 -2.43 7.81
C TRP A 41 -11.78 -3.64 7.56
N CYS A 42 -11.02 -3.61 6.47
CA CYS A 42 -10.02 -4.61 6.10
C CYS A 42 -8.65 -4.41 6.79
N ALA A 43 -8.51 -3.42 7.68
CA ALA A 43 -7.29 -3.15 8.44
C ALA A 43 -7.56 -3.26 9.95
N VAL A 44 -6.50 -3.39 10.76
CA VAL A 44 -6.69 -3.36 12.22
C VAL A 44 -7.11 -1.98 12.68
N GLN A 45 -8.01 -1.93 13.68
CA GLN A 45 -8.65 -0.70 14.14
C GLN A 45 -7.77 0.10 15.12
N ILE A 46 -6.51 0.32 14.73
CA ILE A 46 -5.48 1.03 15.49
C ILE A 46 -4.88 2.09 14.55
N PRO A 47 -4.71 3.35 14.98
CA PRO A 47 -4.14 4.39 14.13
C PRO A 47 -2.67 4.07 13.77
N TYR A 48 -2.22 4.62 12.64
CA TYR A 48 -0.79 4.63 12.32
C TYR A 48 -0.05 5.64 13.21
N PRO A 49 1.20 5.36 13.60
CA PRO A 49 2.02 6.37 14.25
C PRO A 49 2.31 7.53 13.30
N SER A 50 2.64 8.70 13.85
CA SER A 50 3.24 9.76 13.05
C SER A 50 4.55 9.27 12.46
N VAL A 51 4.79 9.57 11.18
CA VAL A 51 6.03 9.16 10.51
C VAL A 51 7.18 10.04 11.01
N MET A 52 8.08 9.41 11.77
CA MET A 52 9.23 10.03 12.43
C MET A 52 10.47 9.16 12.17
N VAL A 53 11.64 9.77 12.32
CA VAL A 53 12.94 9.11 12.28
C VAL A 53 13.81 9.78 13.34
N GLU A 54 14.74 9.03 13.93
CA GLU A 54 15.70 9.59 14.88
C GLU A 54 16.68 10.53 14.18
N ASN A 55 17.23 10.05 13.06
CA ASN A 55 18.21 10.79 12.23
C ASN A 55 18.12 10.33 10.77
N PRO A 56 18.53 11.16 9.79
CA PRO A 56 18.69 10.71 8.41
C PRO A 56 19.64 9.52 8.31
N ASN A 57 19.22 8.47 7.59
CA ASN A 57 20.01 7.28 7.35
C ASN A 57 19.68 6.66 5.98
N LYS A 58 20.57 6.85 5.02
CA LYS A 58 20.38 6.38 3.63
C LYS A 58 20.32 4.86 3.52
N TYR A 59 20.98 4.13 4.41
CA TYR A 59 20.90 2.67 4.40
C TYR A 59 19.49 2.21 4.80
N TYR A 60 18.89 2.80 5.82
CA TYR A 60 17.50 2.50 6.18
C TYR A 60 16.53 2.95 5.09
N ALA A 61 16.77 4.12 4.47
CA ALA A 61 15.97 4.56 3.33
C ALA A 61 16.00 3.55 2.18
N HIS A 62 17.16 2.92 1.93
CA HIS A 62 17.31 1.89 0.92
C HIS A 62 16.53 0.61 1.26
N LEU A 63 16.56 0.16 2.51
CA LEU A 63 15.73 -0.98 2.96
C LEU A 63 14.24 -0.70 2.75
N LEU A 64 13.76 0.49 3.15
CA LEU A 64 12.36 0.86 2.94
C LEU A 64 12.00 1.04 1.46
N MET A 65 12.96 1.37 0.58
CA MET A 65 12.72 1.39 -0.87
C MET A 65 12.43 -0.01 -1.43
N VAL A 66 13.01 -1.06 -0.84
CA VAL A 66 12.69 -2.46 -1.17
C VAL A 66 11.24 -2.75 -0.79
N ASP A 67 10.79 -2.36 0.40
CA ASP A 67 9.40 -2.54 0.84
C ASP A 67 8.41 -1.69 0.04
N HIS A 68 8.83 -0.49 -0.39
CA HIS A 68 8.00 0.42 -1.16
C HIS A 68 7.76 -0.05 -2.60
N ALA A 69 8.81 -0.48 -3.32
CA ALA A 69 8.71 -0.80 -4.75
C ALA A 69 9.70 -1.87 -5.26
N GLY A 70 10.13 -2.79 -4.40
CA GLY A 70 10.83 -4.02 -4.79
C GLY A 70 9.91 -5.09 -5.36
N TYR A 71 10.41 -6.33 -5.47
CA TYR A 71 9.64 -7.48 -5.94
C TYR A 71 8.48 -7.81 -4.98
N VAL A 72 8.81 -8.05 -3.70
CA VAL A 72 7.83 -8.09 -2.60
C VAL A 72 7.74 -6.67 -2.05
N SER A 73 6.65 -5.98 -2.35
CA SER A 73 6.49 -4.56 -1.99
C SER A 73 5.03 -4.12 -1.97
N GLU A 74 4.78 -2.97 -1.36
CA GLU A 74 3.48 -2.30 -1.38
C GLU A 74 3.01 -2.02 -2.80
N THR A 75 3.93 -1.61 -3.71
CA THR A 75 3.57 -1.40 -5.12
C THR A 75 3.09 -2.70 -5.78
N SER A 76 3.77 -3.82 -5.52
CA SER A 76 3.36 -5.13 -6.04
C SER A 76 2.01 -5.57 -5.46
N ALA A 77 1.81 -5.42 -4.15
CA ALA A 77 0.56 -5.76 -3.47
C ALA A 77 -0.62 -4.95 -4.01
N ILE A 78 -0.50 -3.61 -4.08
CA ILE A 78 -1.52 -2.71 -4.63
C ILE A 78 -1.97 -3.19 -6.01
N THR A 79 -1.01 -3.42 -6.90
CA THR A 79 -1.29 -3.71 -8.31
C THR A 79 -1.82 -5.12 -8.52
N GLN A 80 -1.36 -6.11 -7.73
CA GLN A 80 -1.92 -7.46 -7.73
C GLN A 80 -3.37 -7.45 -7.25
N TYR A 81 -3.66 -6.80 -6.11
CA TYR A 81 -5.02 -6.70 -5.59
C TYR A 81 -5.97 -5.99 -6.54
N LEU A 82 -5.54 -4.90 -7.19
CA LEU A 82 -6.35 -4.23 -8.21
C LEU A 82 -6.64 -5.16 -9.39
N TYR A 83 -5.64 -5.90 -9.89
CA TYR A 83 -5.87 -6.83 -10.98
C TYR A 83 -6.89 -7.92 -10.57
N HIS A 84 -6.68 -8.59 -9.44
CA HIS A 84 -7.58 -9.63 -8.93
C HIS A 84 -8.99 -9.09 -8.67
N HIS A 85 -9.12 -7.90 -8.08
CA HIS A 85 -10.40 -7.20 -7.92
C HIS A 85 -11.15 -7.08 -9.26
N HIS A 86 -10.50 -6.58 -10.30
CA HIS A 86 -11.14 -6.35 -11.59
C HIS A 86 -11.60 -7.65 -12.25
N VAL A 87 -10.78 -8.70 -12.23
CA VAL A 87 -11.10 -9.96 -12.95
C VAL A 87 -12.06 -10.86 -12.18
N LEU A 88 -12.12 -10.73 -10.84
CA LEU A 88 -13.06 -11.49 -10.01
C LEU A 88 -14.40 -10.77 -9.79
N GLY A 89 -14.48 -9.46 -10.03
CA GLY A 89 -15.60 -8.59 -9.64
C GLY A 89 -16.98 -9.04 -10.09
N GLU A 90 -17.13 -9.53 -11.31
CA GLU A 90 -18.44 -9.98 -11.81
C GLU A 90 -18.93 -11.25 -11.10
N LYS A 91 -18.03 -12.20 -10.84
CA LYS A 91 -18.39 -13.53 -10.33
C LYS A 91 -18.32 -13.64 -8.81
N TYR A 92 -17.47 -12.83 -8.17
CA TYR A 92 -17.18 -12.88 -6.74
C TYR A 92 -17.13 -11.46 -6.15
N PRO A 93 -18.25 -10.72 -6.12
CA PRO A 93 -18.27 -9.32 -5.73
C PRO A 93 -17.79 -9.08 -4.29
N ASP A 94 -18.04 -10.02 -3.37
CA ASP A 94 -17.59 -9.91 -1.98
C ASP A 94 -16.08 -10.16 -1.80
N VAL A 95 -15.44 -10.82 -2.76
CA VAL A 95 -13.98 -10.97 -2.83
C VAL A 95 -13.39 -9.71 -3.43
N ALA A 96 -13.94 -9.24 -4.55
CA ALA A 96 -13.49 -8.02 -5.19
C ALA A 96 -13.55 -6.81 -4.23
N GLU A 97 -14.63 -6.66 -3.44
CA GLU A 97 -14.75 -5.61 -2.42
C GLU A 97 -13.64 -5.70 -1.35
N LEU A 98 -13.29 -6.92 -0.91
CA LEU A 98 -12.19 -7.13 0.03
C LEU A 98 -10.85 -6.70 -0.59
N LEU A 99 -10.55 -7.17 -1.81
CA LEU A 99 -9.27 -6.89 -2.46
C LEU A 99 -9.11 -5.41 -2.80
N GLU A 100 -10.18 -4.72 -3.20
CA GLU A 100 -10.17 -3.26 -3.34
C GLU A 100 -9.88 -2.57 -2.02
N CYS A 101 -10.54 -3.00 -0.94
CA CYS A 101 -10.32 -2.43 0.39
C CYS A 101 -8.86 -2.57 0.80
N ILE A 102 -8.29 -3.77 0.66
CA ILE A 102 -6.88 -4.05 0.99
C ILE A 102 -5.95 -3.21 0.12
N SER A 103 -6.17 -3.14 -1.20
CA SER A 103 -5.38 -2.28 -2.09
C SER A 103 -5.33 -0.80 -1.62
N LEU A 104 -6.43 -0.28 -1.09
CA LEU A 104 -6.48 1.08 -0.53
C LEU A 104 -5.74 1.21 0.81
N VAL A 105 -5.57 0.12 1.57
CA VAL A 105 -4.70 0.05 2.74
C VAL A 105 -3.24 0.02 2.29
N GLU A 106 -2.88 -0.77 1.28
CA GLU A 106 -1.51 -0.81 0.75
C GLU A 106 -1.08 0.52 0.15
N MET A 107 -1.99 1.26 -0.49
CA MET A 107 -1.71 2.64 -0.91
C MET A 107 -1.35 3.55 0.28
N LYS A 108 -1.93 3.29 1.46
CA LYS A 108 -1.59 4.01 2.68
C LYS A 108 -0.23 3.55 3.22
N HIS A 109 0.09 2.27 3.19
CA HIS A 109 1.41 1.74 3.54
C HIS A 109 2.50 2.35 2.65
N LEU A 110 2.30 2.33 1.34
CA LEU A 110 3.19 2.94 0.34
C LEU A 110 3.49 4.41 0.67
N GLU A 111 2.46 5.21 0.98
CA GLU A 111 2.62 6.62 1.36
C GLU A 111 3.41 6.79 2.67
N LEU A 112 3.13 5.96 3.68
CA LEU A 112 3.86 6.00 4.95
C LEU A 112 5.34 5.67 4.78
N LEU A 113 5.66 4.66 3.95
CA LEU A 113 7.04 4.31 3.61
C LEU A 113 7.71 5.43 2.82
N ALA A 114 7.03 6.02 1.84
CA ALA A 114 7.56 7.14 1.07
C ALA A 114 7.92 8.33 1.96
N GLU A 115 7.05 8.68 2.91
CA GLU A 115 7.32 9.73 3.90
C GLU A 115 8.52 9.38 4.78
N ALA A 116 8.64 8.13 5.23
CA ALA A 116 9.78 7.67 6.02
C ALA A 116 11.09 7.72 5.23
N ILE A 117 11.09 7.26 3.97
CA ILE A 117 12.23 7.32 3.05
C ILE A 117 12.72 8.76 2.88
N LEU A 118 11.79 9.72 2.70
CA LEU A 118 12.14 11.14 2.58
C LEU A 118 12.81 11.67 3.85
N LYS A 119 12.27 11.35 5.03
CA LYS A 119 12.83 11.78 6.33
C LYS A 119 14.19 11.14 6.62
N LEU A 120 14.41 9.91 6.18
CA LEU A 120 15.70 9.22 6.24
C LEU A 120 16.74 9.81 5.25
N GLY A 121 16.37 10.81 4.44
CA GLY A 121 17.26 11.45 3.47
C GLY A 121 17.37 10.71 2.13
N GLY A 122 16.46 9.77 1.87
CA GLY A 122 16.28 9.11 0.58
C GLY A 122 15.37 9.90 -0.37
N LYS A 123 15.16 9.35 -1.56
CA LYS A 123 14.15 9.81 -2.52
C LYS A 123 13.37 8.59 -2.99
N PRO A 124 12.09 8.44 -2.62
CA PRO A 124 11.31 7.29 -3.02
C PRO A 124 11.22 7.23 -4.54
N LYS A 125 11.44 6.03 -5.07
CA LYS A 125 11.36 5.69 -6.49
C LYS A 125 10.57 4.39 -6.61
N PHE A 126 9.92 4.19 -7.75
CA PHE A 126 9.27 2.92 -8.07
C PHE A 126 10.29 1.89 -8.57
N GLY A 127 11.20 1.50 -7.68
CA GLY A 127 12.26 0.54 -7.91
C GLY A 127 13.29 0.58 -6.79
N THR A 128 14.26 -0.33 -6.84
CA THR A 128 15.29 -0.45 -5.80
C THR A 128 16.69 -0.59 -6.38
N GLU A 129 17.70 -0.29 -5.56
CA GLU A 129 19.10 -0.55 -5.91
C GLU A 129 19.42 -2.04 -5.67
N THR A 130 20.12 -2.64 -6.62
CA THR A 130 20.59 -4.03 -6.53
C THR A 130 22.08 -4.09 -6.81
N ASN A 131 22.69 -5.25 -6.60
CA ASN A 131 24.08 -5.49 -6.98
C ASN A 131 24.34 -5.33 -8.49
N ARG A 132 23.29 -5.27 -9.32
CA ARG A 132 23.38 -5.10 -10.79
C ARG A 132 22.99 -3.69 -11.25
N GLY A 133 22.76 -2.76 -10.33
CA GLY A 133 22.25 -1.42 -10.60
C GLY A 133 20.80 -1.26 -10.17
N PHE A 134 20.15 -0.20 -10.67
CA PHE A 134 18.78 0.13 -10.30
C PHE A 134 17.77 -0.74 -11.06
N ASP A 135 16.94 -1.50 -10.35
CA ASP A 135 15.88 -2.33 -10.92
C ASP A 135 14.54 -1.61 -10.70
N TRP A 136 13.91 -1.23 -11.81
CA TRP A 136 12.60 -0.56 -11.78
C TRP A 136 11.51 -1.60 -11.48
N TRP A 137 10.50 -1.17 -10.73
CA TRP A 137 9.29 -1.98 -10.57
C TRP A 137 8.66 -2.24 -11.95
N LYS A 138 8.23 -3.46 -12.17
CA LYS A 138 7.67 -3.91 -13.44
C LYS A 138 6.47 -4.82 -13.20
N GLY A 139 5.52 -4.78 -14.13
CA GLY A 139 4.24 -5.49 -14.02
C GLY A 139 4.38 -7.02 -14.03
N ASP A 140 5.53 -7.57 -14.42
CA ASP A 140 5.79 -9.01 -14.35
C ASP A 140 6.06 -9.51 -12.91
N TYR A 141 6.07 -8.61 -11.92
CA TYR A 141 6.05 -8.96 -10.49
C TYR A 141 4.67 -9.40 -10.02
N ILE A 142 3.61 -9.09 -10.78
CA ILE A 142 2.23 -9.45 -10.44
C ILE A 142 1.99 -10.91 -10.82
N TYR A 143 1.44 -11.68 -9.89
CA TYR A 143 0.87 -12.97 -10.22
C TYR A 143 -0.55 -12.78 -10.76
N TYR A 144 -0.75 -13.03 -12.05
CA TYR A 144 -2.06 -12.82 -12.70
C TYR A 144 -3.04 -14.00 -12.53
N GLY A 145 -2.60 -15.12 -11.96
CA GLY A 145 -3.46 -16.27 -11.60
C GLY A 145 -4.27 -16.92 -12.74
N GLN A 146 -4.92 -18.03 -12.41
CA GLN A 146 -5.83 -18.76 -13.33
C GLN A 146 -7.28 -18.80 -12.84
N ASP A 147 -7.47 -18.97 -11.53
CA ASP A 147 -8.79 -19.02 -10.89
C ASP A 147 -8.77 -18.35 -9.51
N ILE A 148 -9.95 -18.21 -8.90
CA ILE A 148 -10.11 -17.57 -7.59
C ILE A 148 -9.25 -18.21 -6.49
N CYS A 149 -9.08 -19.53 -6.49
CA CYS A 149 -8.36 -20.22 -5.43
C CYS A 149 -6.86 -20.00 -5.55
N ASP A 150 -6.37 -20.02 -6.79
CA ASP A 150 -4.99 -19.69 -7.14
C ASP A 150 -4.66 -18.23 -6.79
N MET A 151 -5.51 -17.27 -7.18
CA MET A 151 -5.32 -15.85 -6.88
C MET A 151 -5.33 -15.57 -5.37
N LEU A 152 -6.30 -16.10 -4.62
CA LEU A 152 -6.37 -15.90 -3.17
C LEU A 152 -5.20 -16.57 -2.42
N ALA A 153 -4.69 -17.70 -2.92
CA ALA A 153 -3.49 -18.33 -2.37
C ALA A 153 -2.24 -17.49 -2.62
N ALA A 154 -2.10 -16.93 -3.83
CA ALA A 154 -1.00 -16.02 -4.17
C ALA A 154 -1.04 -14.72 -3.35
N ASP A 155 -2.23 -14.17 -3.13
CA ASP A 155 -2.44 -13.00 -2.27
C ASP A 155 -1.99 -13.27 -0.82
N ILE A 156 -2.39 -14.40 -0.23
CA ILE A 156 -1.92 -14.82 1.11
C ILE A 156 -0.40 -14.96 1.13
N GLN A 157 0.19 -15.57 0.11
CA GLN A 157 1.64 -15.75 0.05
C GLN A 157 2.37 -14.41 -0.05
N GLY A 158 1.84 -13.45 -0.83
CA GLY A 158 2.37 -12.10 -0.92
C GLY A 158 2.46 -11.40 0.43
N GLU A 159 1.41 -11.51 1.25
CA GLU A 159 1.40 -10.97 2.62
C GLU A 159 2.38 -11.69 3.56
N VAL A 160 2.49 -13.01 3.45
CA VAL A 160 3.47 -13.79 4.22
C VAL A 160 4.90 -13.36 3.88
N ASP A 161 5.18 -13.18 2.60
CA ASP A 161 6.49 -12.74 2.12
C ASP A 161 6.79 -11.30 2.56
N ALA A 162 5.80 -10.40 2.51
CA ALA A 162 5.91 -9.02 2.98
C ALA A 162 6.24 -8.97 4.49
N ILE A 163 5.51 -9.73 5.31
CA ILE A 163 5.79 -9.83 6.76
C ILE A 163 7.21 -10.34 7.00
N ALA A 164 7.66 -11.38 6.28
CA ALA A 164 9.00 -11.91 6.43
C ALA A 164 10.08 -10.88 6.05
N GLN A 165 9.86 -10.14 4.96
CA GLN A 165 10.76 -9.07 4.53
C GLN A 165 10.83 -7.94 5.57
N TYR A 166 9.67 -7.49 6.06
CA TYR A 166 9.60 -6.47 7.09
C TYR A 166 10.30 -6.89 8.39
N GLN A 167 10.14 -8.15 8.81
CA GLN A 167 10.83 -8.68 9.99
C GLN A 167 12.34 -8.65 9.82
N LYS A 168 12.84 -9.05 8.65
CA LYS A 168 14.27 -8.96 8.32
C LYS A 168 14.77 -7.51 8.31
N HIS A 169 13.99 -6.56 7.78
CA HIS A 169 14.37 -5.15 7.80
C HIS A 169 14.36 -4.58 9.23
N ILE A 170 13.40 -4.97 10.07
CA ILE A 170 13.40 -4.62 11.49
C ILE A 170 14.71 -5.09 12.16
N GLU A 171 15.21 -6.29 11.89
CA GLU A 171 16.50 -6.73 12.47
C GLU A 171 17.69 -5.85 12.08
N LEU A 172 17.64 -5.23 10.90
CA LEU A 172 18.69 -4.36 10.36
C LEU A 172 18.54 -2.89 10.76
N ILE A 173 17.35 -2.47 11.23
CA ILE A 173 17.01 -1.09 11.56
C ILE A 173 17.01 -0.92 13.08
N GLN A 174 17.84 0.01 13.57
CA GLN A 174 17.89 0.40 14.99
C GLN A 174 17.04 1.64 15.31
N ASP A 175 16.52 2.33 14.29
CA ASP A 175 15.64 3.50 14.50
C ASP A 175 14.28 3.05 15.03
N GLU A 176 13.97 3.39 16.29
CA GLU A 176 12.76 2.92 16.95
C GLU A 176 11.47 3.44 16.28
N TYR A 177 11.46 4.66 15.73
CA TYR A 177 10.29 5.19 15.04
C TYR A 177 9.98 4.42 13.76
N VAL A 178 11.02 4.08 12.98
CA VAL A 178 10.87 3.26 11.77
C VAL A 178 10.41 1.84 12.14
N ARG A 179 10.98 1.24 13.19
CA ARG A 179 10.56 -0.08 13.70
C ARG A 179 9.09 -0.08 14.14
N PHE A 180 8.63 0.98 14.82
CA PHE A 180 7.22 1.11 15.21
C PHE A 180 6.29 1.27 14.00
N LEU A 181 6.69 2.02 12.98
CA LEU A 181 5.93 2.15 11.75
C LEU A 181 5.78 0.78 11.06
N ILE A 182 6.90 0.08 10.81
CA ILE A 182 6.88 -1.26 10.20
C ILE A 182 6.06 -2.23 11.06
N GLY A 183 6.25 -2.23 12.37
CA GLY A 183 5.50 -3.08 13.29
C GLY A 183 3.99 -2.82 13.27
N ARG A 184 3.56 -1.59 12.95
CA ARG A 184 2.15 -1.29 12.70
C ARG A 184 1.70 -1.83 11.35
N ILE A 185 2.46 -1.66 10.27
CA ILE A 185 2.13 -2.21 8.93
C ILE A 185 1.95 -3.74 9.01
N ILE A 186 2.88 -4.46 9.65
CA ILE A 186 2.79 -5.93 9.89
C ILE A 186 1.46 -6.36 10.53
N LYS A 187 0.81 -5.50 11.33
CA LYS A 187 -0.50 -5.84 11.93
C LYS A 187 -1.61 -5.84 10.90
N ASP A 188 -1.57 -4.96 9.90
CA ASP A 188 -2.53 -4.96 8.79
C ASP A 188 -2.30 -6.19 7.91
N GLU A 189 -1.05 -6.55 7.58
CA GLU A 189 -0.75 -7.72 6.75
C GLU A 189 -1.29 -9.02 7.36
N LYS A 190 -1.22 -9.13 8.69
CA LYS A 190 -1.81 -10.26 9.42
C LYS A 190 -3.34 -10.27 9.37
N GLU A 191 -3.97 -9.10 9.37
CA GLU A 191 -5.43 -9.00 9.19
C GLU A 191 -5.82 -9.29 7.74
N HIS A 192 -5.03 -8.84 6.76
CA HIS A 192 -5.21 -9.17 5.34
C HIS A 192 -5.19 -10.69 5.14
N ILE A 193 -4.15 -11.38 5.63
CA ILE A 193 -4.05 -12.86 5.56
C ILE A 193 -5.30 -13.51 6.14
N LYS A 194 -5.75 -13.07 7.31
CA LYS A 194 -6.94 -13.62 7.98
C LYS A 194 -8.19 -13.45 7.10
N LEU A 195 -8.46 -12.25 6.60
CA LEU A 195 -9.64 -11.94 5.80
C LEU A 195 -9.62 -12.66 4.45
N ILE A 196 -8.46 -12.73 3.79
CA ILE A 196 -8.29 -13.46 2.52
C ILE A 196 -8.47 -14.96 2.76
N THR A 197 -7.94 -15.50 3.86
CA THR A 197 -8.11 -16.90 4.26
C THR A 197 -9.60 -17.25 4.49
N GLU A 198 -10.40 -16.34 5.03
CA GLU A 198 -11.85 -16.54 5.15
C GLU A 198 -12.53 -16.68 3.78
N LYS A 199 -12.15 -15.86 2.80
CA LYS A 199 -12.64 -15.97 1.42
C LYS A 199 -12.16 -17.25 0.74
N LEU A 200 -10.89 -17.61 0.91
CA LEU A 200 -10.33 -18.85 0.38
C LEU A 200 -11.11 -20.06 0.92
N ASN A 201 -11.35 -20.10 2.23
CA ASN A 201 -12.12 -21.19 2.85
C ASN A 201 -13.57 -21.27 2.36
N LYS A 202 -14.21 -20.12 2.09
CA LYS A 202 -15.56 -20.04 1.56
C LYS A 202 -15.67 -20.61 0.13
N TYR A 203 -14.70 -20.31 -0.73
CA TYR A 203 -14.81 -20.62 -2.17
C TYR A 203 -14.01 -21.85 -2.63
N CYS A 204 -13.00 -22.28 -1.86
CA CYS A 204 -12.01 -23.27 -2.32
C CYS A 204 -11.95 -24.55 -1.50
N ARG A 205 -12.58 -24.62 -0.32
CA ARG A 205 -12.71 -25.89 0.39
C ARG A 205 -13.80 -26.75 -0.23
N LYS A 206 -13.44 -27.97 -0.65
CA LYS A 206 -14.41 -29.01 -1.02
C LYS A 206 -15.24 -29.36 0.23
N LYS A 207 -16.57 -29.47 0.07
CA LYS A 207 -17.40 -30.14 1.10
C LYS A 207 -16.81 -31.54 1.34
N PRO A 208 -16.71 -32.01 2.60
CA PRO A 208 -16.41 -33.42 2.83
C PRO A 208 -17.49 -34.24 2.12
N THR A 209 -17.03 -35.13 1.24
CA THR A 209 -17.85 -36.17 0.59
C THR A 209 -18.39 -37.14 1.62
#